data_AF-A0A016UXZ7-F1
#
_entry.id   AF-A0A016UXZ7-F1
#
_cell.length_a   1.000
_cell.length_b   1.000
_cell.length_c   1.000
_cell.angle_alpha   90.00
_cell.angle_beta   90.00
_cell.angle_gamma   90.00
#
_symmetry.space_group_name_H-M   'P 1'
#
loop_
_entity.id
_entity.type
_entity.pdbx_description
1 polymer ?
#
loop_
_entity_poly.entity_id
_entity_poly.type
_entity_poly.pdbx_seq_one_letter_code
_entity_poly.pdbx_strand_id
1 'polypeptide(L)'
;MNMLQIMFSSEFRARFSSWHCGPSMVVCQNICLATSQIKMTALFKNDQLMNHLFGNTYDAVSVNKTVSQLYQINLLDPLSGASVILPPNVIQYSVYIPLTQYQPSNYYACLLFVGKVWDETKCLASSFAKRFDGVDHIECKCSSAGMLSVFTTAPPVPMDLPDHNEIRVTFHLSSGTVPTATQQAMFVSRLAAASRVDEKRFVNPSSVAGSANSSQIWLTLRPPFRLTQMTNGYAVQAIQRAVESESGFKAYDSVTVVMSNYSVVKRNLNGDGNARKVIITIYRSFQNVVGNDTTAVANRWSESIANMLRVSIYRFKNARIFLGIIFNLTITLPFEEETTQLSAEEIALMMMECSTYQEFDLESNQGEILPVQPITSNDIVELIVDRGRSQGLDALLRSLRANVFTPTVTMGKSGSC
;
A
#
# COMPACT_ATOMS: atom_id res chain seq x y z
N MET A 1 20.91 -18.39 28.82
CA MET A 1 19.77 -19.13 28.24
C MET A 1 18.62 -18.15 28.18
N ASN A 2 18.28 -17.61 27.00
CA ASN A 2 17.09 -16.77 26.86
C ASN A 2 15.88 -17.71 26.95
N MET A 3 15.20 -17.67 28.08
CA MET A 3 14.05 -18.51 28.36
C MET A 3 12.90 -18.06 27.45
N LEU A 4 12.35 -18.96 26.64
CA LEU A 4 11.11 -18.69 25.91
C LEU A 4 10.02 -18.39 26.93
N GLN A 5 9.50 -17.17 26.92
CA GLN A 5 8.39 -16.82 27.79
C GLN A 5 7.10 -17.39 27.18
N ILE A 6 6.62 -18.50 27.76
CA ILE A 6 5.39 -19.19 27.34
C ILE A 6 4.28 -18.87 28.34
N MET A 7 3.11 -18.47 27.85
CA MET A 7 1.92 -18.18 28.65
C MET A 7 0.74 -19.03 28.16
N PHE A 8 0.10 -19.76 29.05
CA PHE A 8 -1.09 -20.56 28.72
C PHE A 8 -2.39 -19.77 28.86
N SER A 9 -3.38 -20.04 28.00
CA SER A 9 -4.70 -19.42 28.05
C SER A 9 -5.46 -19.80 29.33
N SER A 10 -6.42 -18.96 29.76
CA SER A 10 -7.26 -19.25 30.93
C SER A 10 -8.08 -20.52 30.72
N GLU A 11 -8.55 -20.77 29.50
CA GLU A 11 -9.25 -22.00 29.14
C GLU A 11 -8.34 -23.22 29.19
N PHE A 12 -7.10 -23.14 28.68
CA PHE A 12 -6.13 -24.22 28.83
C PHE A 12 -5.84 -24.48 30.31
N ARG A 13 -5.66 -23.43 31.13
CA ARG A 13 -5.45 -23.57 32.58
C ARG A 13 -6.67 -24.18 33.29
N ALA A 14 -7.89 -23.82 32.89
CA ALA A 14 -9.12 -24.36 33.45
C ALA A 14 -9.33 -25.83 33.04
N ARG A 15 -9.11 -26.16 31.76
CA ARG A 15 -9.12 -27.55 31.27
C ARG A 15 -8.01 -28.38 31.89
N PHE A 16 -6.81 -27.82 32.04
CA PHE A 16 -5.70 -28.43 32.78
C PHE A 16 -6.11 -28.77 34.21
N SER A 17 -6.81 -27.86 34.90
CA SER A 17 -7.32 -28.13 36.25
C SER A 17 -8.46 -29.15 36.28
N SER A 18 -9.18 -29.37 35.17
CA SER A 18 -10.31 -30.29 35.10
C SER A 18 -9.99 -31.63 34.40
N TRP A 19 -8.79 -31.79 33.84
CA TRP A 19 -8.43 -33.00 33.10
C TRP A 19 -8.03 -34.12 34.08
N HIS A 20 -8.92 -35.09 34.18
CA HIS A 20 -8.77 -36.36 34.90
C HIS A 20 -8.58 -36.31 36.43
N CYS A 21 -9.15 -35.31 37.10
CA CYS A 21 -9.48 -35.48 38.52
C CYS A 21 -10.86 -36.15 38.62
N GLY A 22 -10.90 -37.49 38.58
CA GLY A 22 -12.07 -38.24 39.09
C GLY A 22 -12.38 -37.83 40.55
N PRO A 23 -13.47 -38.31 41.17
CA PRO A 23 -13.95 -37.83 42.47
C PRO A 23 -12.98 -38.02 43.66
N SER A 24 -11.81 -38.64 43.48
CA SER A 24 -10.74 -38.72 44.47
C SER A 24 -9.55 -37.82 44.10
N MET A 25 -9.33 -36.77 44.88
CA MET A 25 -8.29 -35.75 44.72
C MET A 25 -6.87 -36.21 45.15
N VAL A 26 -6.21 -37.13 44.46
CA VAL A 26 -4.83 -37.52 44.88
C VAL A 26 -3.75 -37.54 43.79
N VAL A 27 -4.04 -37.52 42.48
CA VAL A 27 -2.96 -37.43 41.46
C VAL A 27 -3.37 -36.61 40.24
N CYS A 28 -3.45 -35.29 40.38
CA CYS A 28 -3.46 -34.38 39.23
C CYS A 28 -2.09 -33.73 39.14
N GLN A 29 -1.12 -34.46 38.58
CA GLN A 29 0.25 -33.97 38.42
C GLN A 29 0.45 -33.51 36.98
N ASN A 30 0.56 -32.19 36.82
CA ASN A 30 1.38 -31.39 35.89
C ASN A 30 1.66 -31.89 34.45
N ILE A 31 1.00 -31.35 33.42
CA ILE A 31 1.52 -31.40 32.03
C ILE A 31 2.99 -30.94 31.99
N CYS A 32 3.88 -31.79 31.48
CA CYS A 32 5.27 -31.44 31.24
C CYS A 32 5.36 -30.65 29.93
N LEU A 33 5.83 -29.40 30.03
CA LEU A 33 6.23 -28.61 28.88
C LEU A 33 7.69 -28.95 28.55
N ALA A 34 7.90 -29.70 27.48
CA ALA A 34 9.22 -29.94 26.94
C ALA A 34 9.43 -29.03 25.71
N THR A 35 10.43 -28.16 25.78
CA THR A 35 10.85 -27.35 24.64
C THR A 35 12.26 -27.73 24.22
N SER A 36 12.49 -27.86 22.91
CA SER A 36 13.83 -27.98 22.36
C SER A 36 14.03 -26.98 21.23
N GLN A 37 15.27 -26.54 21.06
CA GLN A 37 15.64 -25.62 20.00
C GLN A 37 16.56 -26.33 19.01
N ILE A 38 16.21 -26.27 17.74
CA ILE A 38 17.08 -26.70 16.64
C ILE A 38 17.63 -25.44 16.00
N LYS A 39 18.96 -25.28 16.06
CA LYS A 39 19.62 -24.16 15.42
C LYS A 39 19.59 -24.33 13.90
N MET A 40 19.33 -23.25 13.16
CA MET A 40 19.38 -23.23 11.70
C MET A 40 20.75 -23.68 11.19
N THR A 41 21.84 -23.34 11.89
CA THR A 41 23.20 -23.82 11.56
C THR A 41 23.36 -25.34 11.68
N ALA A 42 22.58 -26.00 12.54
CA ALA A 42 22.55 -27.46 12.63
C ALA A 42 21.67 -28.06 11.52
N LEU A 43 20.56 -27.40 11.18
CA LEU A 43 19.69 -27.78 10.08
C LEU A 43 20.44 -27.74 8.72
N PHE A 44 21.21 -26.69 8.45
CA PHE A 44 22.02 -26.57 7.23
C PHE A 44 23.12 -27.63 7.08
N LYS A 45 23.45 -28.36 8.16
CA LYS A 45 24.41 -29.47 8.13
C LYS A 45 23.73 -30.84 8.00
N ASN A 46 22.39 -30.88 8.01
CA ASN A 46 21.61 -32.11 7.98
C ASN A 46 20.60 -32.05 6.84
N ASP A 47 21.04 -32.48 5.65
CA ASP A 47 20.24 -32.45 4.43
C ASP A 47 18.96 -33.28 4.55
N GLN A 48 18.98 -34.37 5.32
CA GLN A 48 17.78 -35.19 5.54
C GLN A 48 16.72 -34.42 6.33
N LEU A 49 17.12 -33.74 7.41
CA LEU A 49 16.20 -32.93 8.21
C LEU A 49 15.74 -31.68 7.43
N MET A 50 16.64 -31.07 6.66
CA MET A 50 16.30 -29.95 5.77
C MET A 50 15.22 -30.37 4.75
N ASN A 51 15.44 -31.49 4.06
CA ASN A 51 14.47 -32.03 3.10
C ASN A 51 13.17 -32.48 3.77
N HIS A 52 13.22 -33.00 4.99
CA HIS A 52 12.02 -33.35 5.74
C HIS A 52 11.13 -32.13 6.05
N LEU A 53 11.76 -31.02 6.47
CA LEU A 53 11.06 -29.82 6.90
C LEU A 53 10.69 -28.89 5.73
N PHE A 54 11.51 -28.86 4.66
CA PHE A 54 11.41 -27.88 3.58
C PHE A 54 11.46 -28.48 2.17
N GLY A 55 11.57 -29.81 2.03
CA GLY A 55 11.70 -30.46 0.72
C GLY A 55 10.39 -30.61 -0.05
N ASN A 56 9.24 -30.45 0.62
CA ASN A 56 7.90 -30.59 0.03
C ASN A 56 7.11 -29.28 -0.03
N THR A 57 7.75 -28.13 0.23
CA THR A 57 7.02 -26.87 0.43
C THR A 57 6.89 -26.05 -0.85
N TYR A 58 5.69 -25.47 -1.03
CA TYR A 58 5.41 -24.38 -1.97
C TYR A 58 6.36 -23.19 -1.69
N ASP A 59 6.64 -22.35 -2.70
CA ASP A 59 7.51 -21.15 -2.61
C ASP A 59 7.19 -20.20 -1.43
N ALA A 60 5.98 -20.29 -0.87
CA ALA A 60 5.54 -19.57 0.32
C ALA A 60 6.34 -19.92 1.59
N VAL A 61 6.73 -21.19 1.77
CA VAL A 61 7.44 -21.67 2.97
C VAL A 61 8.82 -22.20 2.57
N SER A 62 9.86 -21.46 2.92
CA SER A 62 11.24 -21.86 2.65
C SER A 62 12.16 -21.49 3.81
N VAL A 63 13.27 -22.21 3.93
CA VAL A 63 14.29 -21.95 4.97
C VAL A 63 14.84 -20.52 4.89
N ASN A 64 14.88 -19.92 3.71
CA ASN A 64 15.35 -18.54 3.49
C ASN A 64 14.38 -17.49 4.02
N LYS A 65 13.10 -17.83 4.17
CA LYS A 65 12.07 -16.97 4.77
C LYS A 65 12.01 -17.13 6.29
N THR A 66 12.65 -18.15 6.85
CA THR A 66 12.67 -18.35 8.30
C THR A 66 13.54 -17.29 8.98
N VAL A 67 12.98 -16.58 9.96
CA VAL A 67 13.65 -15.51 10.73
C VAL A 67 13.85 -15.87 12.20
N SER A 68 13.57 -17.10 12.60
CA SER A 68 13.88 -17.59 13.95
C SER A 68 14.63 -18.93 13.89
N GLN A 69 15.03 -19.45 15.05
CA GLN A 69 15.38 -20.86 15.15
C GLN A 69 14.10 -21.73 15.06
N LEU A 70 14.26 -23.05 15.01
CA LEU A 70 13.11 -23.96 15.13
C LEU A 70 12.93 -24.35 16.60
N TYR A 71 11.69 -24.34 17.06
CA TYR A 71 11.33 -24.61 18.45
C TYR A 71 10.34 -25.76 18.52
N GLN A 72 10.76 -26.92 19.00
CA GLN A 72 9.82 -28.00 19.28
C GLN A 72 9.09 -27.69 20.60
N ILE A 73 7.77 -27.68 20.56
CA ILE A 73 6.91 -27.55 21.74
C ILE A 73 6.14 -28.85 21.88
N ASN A 74 6.37 -29.57 22.98
CA ASN A 74 5.63 -30.78 23.33
C ASN A 74 4.87 -30.55 24.63
N LEU A 75 3.61 -30.96 24.65
CA LEU A 75 2.76 -31.00 25.84
C LEU A 75 2.51 -32.47 26.15
N LEU A 76 3.09 -32.94 27.26
CA LEU A 76 3.08 -34.36 27.62
C LEU A 76 2.39 -34.56 28.98
N ASP A 77 1.64 -35.65 29.10
CA ASP A 77 1.25 -36.20 30.40
C ASP A 77 2.53 -36.70 31.12
N PRO A 78 2.83 -36.23 32.34
CA PRO A 78 4.08 -36.58 33.02
C PRO A 78 4.11 -38.02 33.52
N LEU A 79 2.96 -38.69 33.66
CA LEU A 79 2.89 -40.06 34.17
C LEU A 79 3.08 -41.06 33.04
N SER A 80 2.41 -40.84 31.90
CA SER A 80 2.47 -41.74 30.75
C SER A 80 3.53 -41.34 29.71
N GLY A 81 3.98 -40.08 29.71
CA GLY A 81 4.77 -39.49 28.63
C GLY A 81 3.98 -39.28 27.33
N ALA A 82 2.67 -39.56 27.32
CA ALA A 82 1.84 -39.45 26.14
C ALA A 82 1.55 -37.99 25.77
N SER A 83 1.37 -37.71 24.48
CA SER A 83 0.99 -36.38 24.02
C SER A 83 -0.42 -35.99 24.44
N VAL A 84 -0.55 -34.75 24.87
CA VAL A 84 -1.81 -34.14 25.27
C VAL A 84 -2.65 -33.79 24.05
N ILE A 85 -3.88 -34.31 23.97
CA ILE A 85 -4.83 -33.94 22.91
C ILE A 85 -5.45 -32.58 23.25
N LEU A 86 -5.12 -31.58 22.44
CA LEU A 86 -5.65 -30.22 22.59
C LEU A 86 -6.96 -30.05 21.81
N PRO A 87 -7.90 -29.22 22.32
CA PRO A 87 -9.07 -28.82 21.56
C PRO A 87 -8.65 -28.15 20.24
N PRO A 88 -9.19 -28.59 19.09
CA PRO A 88 -8.82 -28.01 17.81
C PRO A 88 -9.26 -26.54 17.73
N ASN A 89 -8.43 -25.72 17.08
CA ASN A 89 -8.74 -24.33 16.72
C ASN A 89 -9.00 -23.37 17.89
N VAL A 90 -8.63 -23.74 19.12
CA VAL A 90 -8.66 -22.86 20.29
C VAL A 90 -7.22 -22.53 20.67
N ILE A 91 -6.90 -21.25 20.90
CA ILE A 91 -5.56 -20.83 21.33
C ILE A 91 -5.26 -21.40 22.72
N GLN A 92 -4.20 -22.21 22.81
CA GLN A 92 -3.81 -22.92 24.03
C GLN A 92 -2.66 -22.20 24.75
N TYR A 93 -1.72 -21.66 24.00
CA TYR A 93 -0.56 -20.95 24.54
C TYR A 93 -0.13 -19.79 23.65
N SER A 94 0.55 -18.82 24.25
CA SER A 94 1.35 -17.82 23.57
C SER A 94 2.82 -17.98 23.93
N VAL A 95 3.71 -17.69 22.99
CA VAL A 95 5.15 -17.78 23.18
C VAL A 95 5.85 -16.65 22.44
N TYR A 96 6.82 -16.01 23.10
CA TYR A 96 7.68 -15.03 22.45
C TYR A 96 8.87 -15.73 21.79
N ILE A 97 8.90 -15.72 20.45
CA ILE A 97 9.97 -16.33 19.65
C ILE A 97 11.00 -15.27 19.27
N PRO A 98 12.28 -15.41 19.67
CA PRO A 98 13.32 -14.45 19.31
C PRO A 98 13.61 -14.52 17.81
N LEU A 99 13.69 -13.34 17.20
CA LEU A 99 14.05 -13.17 15.82
C LEU A 99 15.57 -13.06 15.66
N THR A 100 16.08 -13.73 14.63
CA THR A 100 17.47 -13.64 14.20
C THR A 100 17.72 -12.41 13.34
N GLN A 101 16.70 -11.97 12.59
CA GLN A 101 16.75 -10.81 11.70
C GLN A 101 15.40 -10.10 11.68
N TYR A 102 15.16 -9.21 12.64
CA TYR A 102 13.97 -8.37 12.64
C TYR A 102 14.14 -7.19 11.68
N GLN A 103 13.08 -6.92 10.93
CA GLN A 103 12.92 -5.78 10.05
C GLN A 103 11.50 -5.25 10.27
N PRO A 104 11.33 -4.03 10.77
CA PRO A 104 10.01 -3.43 11.00
C PRO A 104 9.12 -3.37 9.76
N SER A 105 9.71 -3.47 8.58
CA SER A 105 9.02 -3.49 7.29
C SER A 105 8.41 -4.84 6.91
N ASN A 106 8.83 -5.92 7.54
CA ASN A 106 8.43 -7.27 7.15
C ASN A 106 7.19 -7.71 7.91
N TYR A 107 6.41 -8.57 7.28
CA TYR A 107 5.31 -9.28 7.94
C TYR A 107 5.80 -10.63 8.40
N TYR A 108 5.29 -11.07 9.54
CA TYR A 108 5.72 -12.28 10.19
C TYR A 108 4.54 -13.21 10.39
N ALA A 109 4.74 -14.49 10.12
CA ALA A 109 3.79 -15.55 10.39
C ALA A 109 4.45 -16.61 11.27
N CYS A 110 3.69 -17.10 12.24
CA CYS A 110 4.10 -18.23 13.07
C CYS A 110 3.52 -19.49 12.43
N LEU A 111 4.38 -20.38 11.94
CA LEU A 111 3.95 -21.63 11.32
C LEU A 111 4.32 -22.79 12.21
N LEU A 112 3.44 -23.79 12.26
CA LEU A 112 3.63 -25.01 13.03
C LEU A 112 3.80 -26.20 12.09
N PHE A 113 4.90 -26.92 12.18
CA PHE A 113 5.11 -28.15 11.43
C PHE A 113 4.38 -29.31 12.11
N VAL A 114 3.31 -29.77 11.47
CA VAL A 114 2.46 -30.88 11.94
C VAL A 114 2.17 -31.78 10.75
N GLY A 115 2.26 -33.10 10.93
CA GLY A 115 1.90 -34.04 9.86
C GLY A 115 2.73 -33.90 8.57
N LYS A 116 3.99 -33.48 8.70
CA LYS A 116 4.96 -33.22 7.60
C LYS A 116 4.71 -31.96 6.76
N VAL A 117 3.87 -31.03 7.24
CA VAL A 117 3.58 -29.77 6.55
C VAL A 117 3.67 -28.62 7.54
N TRP A 118 4.16 -27.47 7.09
CA TRP A 118 4.06 -26.22 7.84
C TRP A 118 2.66 -25.64 7.67
N ASP A 119 1.94 -25.52 8.78
CA ASP A 119 0.56 -25.05 8.82
C ASP A 119 0.50 -23.66 9.47
N GLU A 120 0.04 -22.66 8.70
CA GLU A 120 -0.15 -21.28 9.16
C GLU A 120 -1.46 -21.08 9.95
N THR A 121 -2.42 -22.01 9.85
CA THR A 121 -3.72 -21.88 10.51
C THR A 121 -3.67 -22.22 12.00
N LYS A 122 -2.58 -22.88 12.45
CA LYS A 122 -2.45 -23.33 13.84
C LYS A 122 -1.98 -22.25 14.79
N CYS A 123 -1.36 -21.18 14.28
CA CYS A 123 -0.84 -20.10 15.09
C CYS A 123 -1.15 -18.72 14.51
N LEU A 124 -1.37 -17.74 15.39
CA LEU A 124 -1.44 -16.33 15.06
C LEU A 124 -0.15 -15.66 15.50
N ALA A 125 0.43 -14.81 14.66
CA ALA A 125 1.56 -13.96 15.01
C ALA A 125 1.07 -12.59 15.49
N SER A 126 1.79 -11.97 16.40
CA SER A 126 1.64 -10.54 16.65
C SER A 126 2.08 -9.76 15.42
N SER A 127 1.39 -8.65 15.13
CA SER A 127 1.74 -7.75 14.03
C SER A 127 3.09 -7.02 14.24
N PHE A 128 3.60 -7.04 15.48
CA PHE A 128 4.80 -6.31 15.90
C PHE A 128 5.68 -7.17 16.78
N ALA A 129 6.99 -6.90 16.72
CA ALA A 129 7.94 -7.51 17.63
C ALA A 129 8.04 -6.72 18.94
N LYS A 130 8.29 -7.44 20.04
CA LYS A 130 8.57 -6.92 21.36
C LYS A 130 10.04 -7.09 21.69
N ARG A 131 10.69 -6.03 22.18
CA ARG A 131 12.12 -6.07 22.51
C ARG A 131 12.33 -6.45 23.96
N PHE A 132 13.00 -7.58 24.17
CA PHE A 132 13.44 -8.07 25.48
C PHE A 132 14.96 -8.23 25.47
N ASP A 133 15.65 -7.64 26.45
CA ASP A 133 17.10 -7.78 26.61
C ASP A 133 17.91 -7.55 25.33
N GLY A 134 17.48 -6.58 24.51
CA GLY A 134 18.13 -6.23 23.25
C GLY A 134 17.83 -7.15 22.05
N VAL A 135 16.92 -8.11 22.19
CA VAL A 135 16.48 -9.02 21.12
C VAL A 135 14.99 -8.81 20.83
N ASP A 136 14.64 -8.73 19.56
CA ASP A 136 13.25 -8.58 19.11
C ASP A 136 12.57 -9.96 19.04
N HIS A 137 11.35 -10.05 19.57
CA HIS A 137 10.58 -11.30 19.64
C HIS A 137 9.20 -11.11 19.02
N ILE A 138 8.70 -12.12 18.31
CA ILE A 138 7.29 -12.16 17.86
C ILE A 138 6.49 -13.04 18.80
N GLU A 139 5.32 -12.57 19.23
CA GLU A 139 4.40 -13.40 19.98
C GLU A 139 3.66 -14.34 19.01
N CYS A 140 3.82 -15.64 19.22
CA CYS A 140 3.07 -16.68 18.53
C CYS A 140 2.00 -17.24 19.46
N LYS A 141 0.73 -17.11 19.10
CA LYS A 141 -0.42 -17.69 19.81
C LYS A 141 -0.86 -18.94 19.06
N CYS A 142 -0.71 -20.11 19.65
CA CYS A 142 -0.88 -21.38 18.96
C CYS A 142 -1.97 -22.25 19.58
N SER A 143 -2.65 -23.00 18.72
CA SER A 143 -3.71 -23.95 19.07
C SER A 143 -3.25 -25.40 19.21
N SER A 144 -2.01 -25.70 18.78
CA SER A 144 -1.44 -27.05 18.80
C SER A 144 0.04 -27.04 19.23
N ALA A 145 0.49 -28.17 19.75
CA ALA A 145 1.91 -28.49 19.95
C ALA A 145 2.54 -28.97 18.63
N GLY A 146 3.85 -28.82 18.47
CA GLY A 146 4.58 -29.11 17.23
C GLY A 146 5.89 -28.34 17.13
N MET A 147 6.53 -28.40 15.96
CA MET A 147 7.72 -27.59 15.68
C MET A 147 7.29 -26.21 15.18
N LEU A 148 7.65 -25.17 15.91
CA LEU A 148 7.28 -23.79 15.65
C LEU A 148 8.46 -23.01 15.08
N SER A 149 8.19 -22.15 14.11
CA SER A 149 9.15 -21.15 13.65
C SER A 149 8.43 -19.92 13.10
N VAL A 150 9.15 -18.80 13.04
CA VAL A 150 8.64 -17.54 12.49
C VAL A 150 9.22 -17.34 11.10
N PHE A 151 8.33 -17.02 10.16
CA PHE A 151 8.65 -16.80 8.76
C PHE A 151 8.31 -15.37 8.36
N THR A 152 9.07 -14.81 7.42
CA THR A 152 8.62 -13.65 6.67
C THR A 152 7.51 -14.06 5.71
N THR A 153 6.45 -13.28 5.68
CA THR A 153 5.30 -13.50 4.80
C THR A 153 4.96 -12.24 4.01
N ALA A 154 4.10 -12.39 3.01
CA ALA A 154 3.56 -11.27 2.27
C ALA A 154 2.68 -10.39 3.19
N PRO A 155 2.57 -9.08 2.92
CA PRO A 155 1.60 -8.23 3.61
C PRO A 155 0.17 -8.79 3.44
N PRO A 156 -0.66 -8.76 4.48
CA PRO A 156 -2.08 -9.05 4.32
C PRO A 156 -2.71 -7.97 3.43
N VAL A 157 -3.72 -8.35 2.67
CA VAL A 157 -4.45 -7.42 1.79
C VAL A 157 -4.96 -6.24 2.63
N PRO A 158 -4.60 -4.99 2.29
CA PRO A 158 -4.95 -3.82 3.08
C PRO A 158 -6.41 -3.45 2.85
N MET A 159 -6.92 -2.54 3.68
CA MET A 159 -8.18 -1.87 3.41
C MET A 159 -8.10 -1.12 2.07
N ASP A 160 -9.18 -1.14 1.31
CA ASP A 160 -9.29 -0.43 0.04
C ASP A 160 -9.23 1.08 0.29
N LEU A 161 -8.17 1.73 -0.19
CA LEU A 161 -7.98 3.17 -0.13
C LEU A 161 -7.70 3.69 -1.53
N PRO A 162 -8.36 4.78 -1.96
CA PRO A 162 -8.22 5.30 -3.31
C PRO A 162 -6.79 5.76 -3.56
N ASP A 163 -6.13 5.18 -4.57
CA ASP A 163 -4.73 5.48 -4.90
C ASP A 163 -4.54 6.89 -5.47
N HIS A 164 -5.57 7.47 -6.08
CA HIS A 164 -5.47 8.79 -6.69
C HIS A 164 -5.68 9.94 -5.69
N ASN A 165 -6.09 9.67 -4.45
CA ASN A 165 -6.31 10.69 -3.43
C ASN A 165 -5.11 10.85 -2.51
N GLU A 166 -4.95 12.06 -1.99
CA GLU A 166 -4.12 12.30 -0.82
C GLU A 166 -4.76 11.65 0.42
N ILE A 167 -3.93 11.15 1.32
CA ILE A 167 -4.36 10.64 2.63
C ILE A 167 -3.77 11.56 3.70
N ARG A 168 -4.61 12.16 4.54
CA ARG A 168 -4.13 12.86 5.73
C ARG A 168 -3.90 11.84 6.83
N VAL A 169 -2.70 11.80 7.38
CA VAL A 169 -2.36 10.95 8.52
C VAL A 169 -2.06 11.85 9.71
N THR A 170 -2.74 11.61 10.83
CA THR A 170 -2.64 12.39 12.06
C THR A 170 -2.09 11.52 13.18
N PHE A 171 -1.08 12.02 13.88
CA PHE A 171 -0.37 11.36 14.97
C PHE A 171 -0.53 12.18 16.24
N HIS A 172 -0.99 11.54 17.31
CA HIS A 172 -1.07 12.14 18.64
C HIS A 172 0.19 11.81 19.42
N LEU A 173 0.78 12.84 20.02
CA LEU A 173 2.07 12.76 20.69
C LEU A 173 1.91 12.76 22.21
N SER A 174 2.90 12.15 22.88
CA SER A 174 2.98 12.06 24.35
C SER A 174 3.37 13.38 25.04
N SER A 175 3.42 14.49 24.31
CA SER A 175 3.82 15.81 24.82
C SER A 175 2.83 16.88 24.37
N GLY A 176 2.53 17.85 25.24
CA GLY A 176 1.73 19.04 24.92
C GLY A 176 2.49 20.12 24.14
N THR A 177 3.82 20.03 24.06
CA THR A 177 4.64 21.02 23.32
C THR A 177 4.49 20.82 21.82
N VAL A 178 4.13 21.89 21.10
CA VAL A 178 4.00 21.87 19.64
C VAL A 178 5.38 21.63 19.00
N PRO A 179 5.55 20.59 18.17
CA PRO A 179 6.80 20.32 17.49
C PRO A 179 7.26 21.48 16.59
N THR A 180 8.56 21.77 16.66
CA THR A 180 9.23 22.72 15.75
C THR A 180 9.38 22.14 14.33
N ALA A 181 9.68 22.99 13.35
CA ALA A 181 9.94 22.53 11.97
C ALA A 181 11.06 21.46 11.88
N THR A 182 12.12 21.59 12.68
CA THR A 182 13.19 20.59 12.76
C THR A 182 12.69 19.25 13.32
N GLN A 183 11.85 19.29 14.35
CA GLN A 183 11.24 18.08 14.93
C GLN A 183 10.25 17.43 13.97
N GLN A 184 9.49 18.22 13.20
CA GLN A 184 8.61 17.73 12.14
C GLN A 184 9.40 17.02 11.03
N ALA A 185 10.51 17.60 10.57
CA ALA A 185 11.37 16.96 9.57
C ALA A 185 11.99 15.65 10.10
N MET A 186 12.44 15.63 11.36
CA MET A 186 12.95 14.42 12.00
C MET A 186 11.88 13.34 12.12
N PHE A 187 10.64 13.73 12.45
CA PHE A 187 9.49 12.83 12.51
C PHE A 187 9.24 12.17 11.16
N VAL A 188 9.17 12.97 10.08
CA VAL A 188 8.96 12.47 8.71
C VAL A 188 10.04 11.49 8.30
N SER A 189 11.32 11.84 8.50
CA SER A 189 12.45 10.98 8.15
C SER A 189 12.42 9.63 8.90
N ARG A 190 12.13 9.67 10.22
CA ARG A 190 12.00 8.44 11.03
C ARG A 190 10.81 7.60 10.61
N LEU A 191 9.68 8.23 10.29
CA LEU A 191 8.46 7.54 9.87
C LEU A 191 8.69 6.85 8.52
N ALA A 192 9.29 7.56 7.55
CA ALA A 192 9.66 7.01 6.25
C ALA A 192 10.60 5.81 6.39
N ALA A 193 11.66 5.93 7.21
CA ALA A 193 12.59 4.83 7.47
C ALA A 193 11.92 3.61 8.12
N ALA A 194 11.05 3.83 9.11
CA ALA A 194 10.38 2.74 9.83
C ALA A 194 9.29 2.05 9.00
N SER A 195 8.53 2.81 8.22
CA SER A 195 7.44 2.30 7.38
C SER A 195 7.91 1.82 6.00
N ARG A 196 9.11 2.24 5.57
CA ARG A 196 9.63 2.11 4.19
C ARG A 196 8.76 2.77 3.11
N VAL A 197 7.89 3.70 3.51
CA VAL A 197 7.22 4.59 2.58
C VAL A 197 8.24 5.65 2.13
N ASP A 198 8.30 5.90 0.82
CA ASP A 198 9.15 6.94 0.23
C ASP A 198 8.92 8.28 0.95
N GLU A 199 10.00 8.86 1.49
CA GLU A 199 9.96 10.09 2.28
C GLU A 199 9.31 11.24 1.49
N LYS A 200 9.52 11.28 0.17
CA LYS A 200 8.96 12.32 -0.70
C LYS A 200 7.43 12.30 -0.78
N ARG A 201 6.79 11.19 -0.40
CA ARG A 201 5.33 11.11 -0.34
C ARG A 201 4.75 11.84 0.87
N PHE A 202 5.55 12.12 1.89
CA PHE A 202 5.09 12.88 3.05
C PHE A 202 5.31 14.37 2.81
N VAL A 203 4.21 15.11 2.69
CA VAL A 203 4.23 16.55 2.43
C VAL A 203 3.38 17.31 3.44
N ASN A 204 3.55 18.63 3.46
CA ASN A 204 2.81 19.56 4.31
C ASN A 204 2.75 19.14 5.79
N PRO A 205 3.90 18.81 6.43
CA PRO A 205 3.91 18.55 7.85
C PRO A 205 3.42 19.77 8.60
N SER A 206 2.50 19.57 9.53
CA SER A 206 2.01 20.63 10.39
C SER A 206 1.63 20.05 11.75
N SER A 207 1.65 20.90 12.75
CA SER A 207 1.40 20.50 14.12
C SER A 207 0.58 21.51 14.89
N VAL A 208 -0.21 21.01 15.84
CA VAL A 208 -1.03 21.84 16.73
C VAL A 208 -0.92 21.35 18.16
N ALA A 209 -1.14 22.26 19.10
CA ALA A 209 -1.42 21.89 20.47
C ALA A 209 -2.80 21.19 20.52
N GLY A 210 -2.86 20.04 21.18
CA GLY A 210 -4.11 19.38 21.51
C GLY A 210 -4.62 19.86 22.86
N SER A 211 -4.76 18.95 23.82
CA SER A 211 -4.99 19.28 25.23
C SER A 211 -3.69 19.67 25.94
N ALA A 212 -3.75 20.14 27.19
CA ALA A 212 -2.57 20.61 27.95
C ALA A 212 -1.35 19.65 27.94
N ASN A 213 -1.59 18.35 27.75
CA ASN A 213 -0.57 17.30 27.75
C ASN A 213 -0.45 16.55 26.41
N SER A 214 -1.07 17.03 25.33
CA SER A 214 -0.99 16.40 24.01
C SER A 214 -0.81 17.41 22.90
N SER A 215 -0.07 17.01 21.87
CA SER A 215 0.09 17.73 20.62
C SER A 215 -0.12 16.74 19.48
N GLN A 216 -0.36 17.26 18.29
CA GLN A 216 -0.54 16.45 17.10
C GLN A 216 0.43 16.89 16.02
N ILE A 217 0.93 15.93 15.25
CA ILE A 217 1.49 16.17 13.92
C ILE A 217 0.53 15.54 12.91
N TRP A 218 0.17 16.27 11.87
CA TRP A 218 -0.42 15.65 10.68
C TRP A 218 0.48 15.85 9.47
N LEU A 219 0.46 14.86 8.60
CA LEU A 219 1.16 14.82 7.33
C LEU A 219 0.15 14.50 6.23
N THR A 220 0.42 14.98 5.02
CA THR A 220 -0.27 14.50 3.82
C THR A 220 0.59 13.43 3.17
N LEU A 221 0.04 12.23 3.02
CA LEU A 221 0.59 11.16 2.19
C LEU A 221 0.06 11.34 0.76
N ARG A 222 0.98 11.64 -0.16
CA ARG A 222 0.69 11.83 -1.59
C ARG A 222 0.32 10.51 -2.27
N PRO A 223 -0.50 10.55 -3.34
CA PRO A 223 -0.71 9.41 -4.24
C PRO A 223 0.60 8.73 -4.67
N PRO A 224 0.59 7.43 -4.99
CA PRO A 224 1.78 6.68 -5.39
C PRO A 224 2.11 6.89 -6.87
N PHE A 225 2.48 8.12 -7.24
CA PHE A 225 2.70 8.53 -8.63
C PHE A 225 3.99 7.97 -9.25
N ARG A 226 4.84 7.27 -8.49
CA ARG A 226 5.97 6.51 -9.04
C ARG A 226 5.66 5.02 -9.02
N LEU A 227 6.14 4.29 -10.03
CA LEU A 227 5.96 2.83 -10.11
C LEU A 227 6.59 2.07 -8.93
N THR A 228 7.63 2.64 -8.33
CA THR A 228 8.29 2.09 -7.13
C THR A 228 7.52 2.33 -5.84
N GLN A 229 6.48 3.18 -5.85
CA GLN A 229 5.72 3.53 -4.67
C GLN A 229 4.55 2.57 -4.43
N MET A 230 4.41 2.18 -3.17
CA MET A 230 3.34 1.31 -2.67
C MET A 230 1.98 2.01 -2.76
N THR A 231 0.90 1.26 -3.04
CA THR A 231 -0.47 1.80 -3.01
C THR A 231 -0.82 2.41 -1.65
N ASN A 232 -1.83 3.29 -1.61
CA ASN A 232 -2.25 3.97 -0.40
C ASN A 232 -2.64 2.99 0.71
N GLY A 233 -3.36 1.91 0.37
CA GLY A 233 -3.74 0.86 1.32
C GLY A 233 -2.53 0.25 2.03
N TYR A 234 -1.52 -0.19 1.26
CA TYR A 234 -0.31 -0.77 1.84
C TYR A 234 0.55 0.25 2.58
N ALA A 235 0.64 1.50 2.10
CA ALA A 235 1.40 2.55 2.75
C ALA A 235 0.82 2.91 4.13
N VAL A 236 -0.50 3.07 4.23
CA VAL A 236 -1.18 3.33 5.52
C VAL A 236 -1.01 2.15 6.48
N GLN A 237 -1.17 0.92 6.01
CA GLN A 237 -0.94 -0.28 6.82
C GLN A 237 0.50 -0.33 7.35
N ALA A 238 1.49 0.00 6.52
CA ALA A 238 2.89 0.04 6.93
C ALA A 238 3.18 1.17 7.95
N ILE A 239 2.54 2.33 7.80
CA ILE A 239 2.63 3.45 8.75
C ILE A 239 2.04 3.07 10.10
N GLN A 240 0.84 2.51 10.14
CA GLN A 240 0.22 2.03 11.38
C GLN A 240 1.13 1.00 12.06
N ARG A 241 1.69 0.07 11.27
CA ARG A 241 2.64 -0.92 11.81
C ARG A 241 3.95 -0.30 12.33
N ALA A 242 4.45 0.76 11.72
CA ALA A 242 5.63 1.45 12.23
C ALA A 242 5.34 2.14 13.57
N VAL A 243 4.13 2.67 13.73
CA VAL A 243 3.77 3.57 14.82
C VAL A 243 3.28 2.84 16.06
N GLU A 244 2.48 1.78 15.88
CA GLU A 244 1.88 0.97 16.93
C GLU A 244 2.84 -0.07 17.54
N SER A 245 4.14 0.01 17.23
CA SER A 245 5.15 -0.86 17.85
C SER A 245 5.10 -0.76 19.38
N GLU A 246 5.15 -1.90 20.08
CA GLU A 246 4.95 -1.97 21.54
C GLU A 246 6.05 -1.22 22.33
N SER A 247 7.22 -1.02 21.74
CA SER A 247 8.28 -0.17 22.29
C SER A 247 8.00 1.34 22.17
N GLY A 248 6.90 1.71 21.52
CA GLY A 248 6.53 3.08 21.16
C GLY A 248 7.35 3.60 19.97
N PHE A 249 6.69 4.22 18.99
CA PHE A 249 7.39 4.96 17.94
C PHE A 249 7.90 6.30 18.48
N LYS A 250 9.22 6.45 18.56
CA LYS A 250 9.87 7.71 18.99
C LYS A 250 9.83 8.74 17.88
N ALA A 251 8.88 9.66 17.97
CA ALA A 251 8.67 10.74 17.01
C ALA A 251 9.93 11.59 16.84
N TYR A 252 10.44 12.13 17.94
CA TYR A 252 11.64 12.95 18.03
C TYR A 252 12.01 13.04 19.52
N ASP A 253 13.28 13.34 19.83
CA ASP A 253 13.78 13.43 21.22
C ASP A 253 13.30 12.22 22.07
N SER A 254 12.58 12.48 23.16
CA SER A 254 11.90 11.49 24.01
C SER A 254 10.39 11.40 23.79
N VAL A 255 9.84 12.10 22.79
CA VAL A 255 8.40 12.13 22.50
C VAL A 255 8.01 10.90 21.68
N THR A 256 6.94 10.22 22.08
CA THR A 256 6.41 9.06 21.38
C THR A 256 5.06 9.36 20.74
N VAL A 257 4.73 8.62 19.69
CA VAL A 257 3.36 8.58 19.17
C VAL A 257 2.53 7.65 20.03
N VAL A 258 1.37 8.13 20.45
CA VAL A 258 0.41 7.40 21.30
C VAL A 258 -0.67 6.74 20.46
N MET A 259 -1.11 7.42 19.41
CA MET A 259 -2.12 6.91 18.48
C MET A 259 -1.98 7.60 17.13
N SER A 260 -2.45 6.92 16.07
CA SER A 260 -2.53 7.46 14.72
C SER A 260 -3.89 7.21 14.11
N ASN A 261 -4.38 8.18 13.34
CA ASN A 261 -5.59 8.06 12.54
C ASN A 261 -5.29 8.55 11.11
N TYR A 262 -6.13 8.16 10.16
CA TYR A 262 -6.02 8.65 8.78
C TYR A 262 -7.39 8.97 8.18
N SER A 263 -7.41 9.84 7.18
CA SER A 263 -8.60 10.14 6.39
C SER A 263 -8.25 10.45 4.94
N VAL A 264 -9.15 10.07 4.03
CA VAL A 264 -9.01 10.40 2.60
C VAL A 264 -9.31 11.87 2.40
N VAL A 265 -8.40 12.60 1.76
CA VAL A 265 -8.61 13.98 1.34
C VAL A 265 -9.24 13.95 -0.05
N LYS A 266 -10.51 14.34 -0.13
CA LYS A 266 -11.22 14.46 -1.41
C LYS A 266 -10.86 15.79 -2.07
N ARG A 267 -10.60 15.74 -3.38
CA ARG A 267 -10.47 16.95 -4.19
C ARG A 267 -11.82 17.64 -4.28
N ASN A 268 -11.80 18.97 -4.27
CA ASN A 268 -12.98 19.76 -4.52
C ASN A 268 -13.16 19.86 -6.04
N LEU A 269 -14.11 19.12 -6.59
CA LEU A 269 -14.41 19.06 -8.02
C LEU A 269 -15.67 19.88 -8.31
N ASN A 270 -15.69 20.61 -9.41
CA ASN A 270 -16.89 21.26 -9.92
C ASN A 270 -17.89 20.23 -10.48
N GLY A 271 -17.39 19.09 -10.98
CA GLY A 271 -18.24 18.01 -11.46
C GLY A 271 -18.94 18.32 -12.80
N ASP A 272 -18.34 19.17 -13.63
CA ASP A 272 -18.93 19.63 -14.91
C ASP A 272 -18.94 18.56 -16.01
N GLY A 273 -18.13 17.50 -15.89
CA GLY A 273 -18.07 16.42 -16.86
C GLY A 273 -17.49 16.84 -18.22
N ASN A 274 -16.71 17.93 -18.28
CA ASN A 274 -16.10 18.44 -19.50
C ASN A 274 -14.64 17.98 -19.64
N ALA A 275 -14.15 17.92 -20.88
CA ALA A 275 -12.73 17.66 -21.15
C ALA A 275 -11.85 18.84 -20.69
N ARG A 276 -10.55 18.60 -20.54
CA ARG A 276 -9.59 19.64 -20.12
C ARG A 276 -8.43 19.74 -21.10
N LYS A 277 -7.96 20.95 -21.36
CA LYS A 277 -6.64 21.18 -21.94
C LYS A 277 -5.70 21.64 -20.84
N VAL A 278 -4.53 21.02 -20.74
CA VAL A 278 -3.48 21.40 -19.80
C VAL A 278 -2.29 21.94 -20.57
N ILE A 279 -1.75 23.06 -20.09
CA ILE A 279 -0.57 23.74 -20.59
C ILE A 279 0.55 23.52 -19.57
N ILE A 280 1.67 22.94 -20.01
CA ILE A 280 2.81 22.64 -19.15
C ILE A 280 4.01 23.43 -19.66
N THR A 281 4.61 24.24 -18.79
CA THR A 281 5.80 25.04 -19.13
C THR A 281 7.04 24.39 -18.53
N ILE A 282 8.07 24.18 -19.34
CA ILE A 282 9.34 23.54 -18.93
C ILE A 282 10.48 24.56 -18.99
N TYR A 283 11.24 24.69 -17.90
CA TYR A 283 12.29 25.71 -17.77
C TYR A 283 13.64 25.27 -18.37
N ARG A 284 13.72 25.13 -19.71
CA ARG A 284 14.94 24.78 -20.47
C ARG A 284 14.94 25.36 -21.90
N SER A 285 16.08 25.27 -22.60
CA SER A 285 16.21 25.66 -24.01
C SER A 285 15.69 24.58 -24.97
N PHE A 286 14.84 24.97 -25.92
CA PHE A 286 14.10 24.06 -26.81
C PHE A 286 14.98 23.08 -27.61
N GLN A 287 16.08 23.56 -28.20
CA GLN A 287 16.97 22.73 -29.04
C GLN A 287 17.63 21.59 -28.27
N ASN A 288 17.99 21.79 -27.01
CA ASN A 288 18.66 20.78 -26.20
C ASN A 288 17.68 19.71 -25.69
N VAL A 289 16.38 20.02 -25.65
CA VAL A 289 15.36 19.18 -25.02
C VAL A 289 14.59 18.33 -26.04
N VAL A 290 14.15 18.96 -27.14
CA VAL A 290 13.17 18.34 -28.06
C VAL A 290 13.80 17.87 -29.37
N GLY A 291 14.93 18.46 -29.77
CA GLY A 291 15.59 18.15 -31.05
C GLY A 291 14.67 18.40 -32.25
N ASN A 292 14.70 17.50 -33.24
CA ASN A 292 13.95 17.65 -34.50
C ASN A 292 12.60 16.92 -34.52
N ASP A 293 12.35 15.99 -33.59
CA ASP A 293 11.12 15.17 -33.56
C ASP A 293 10.25 15.51 -32.35
N THR A 294 9.50 16.60 -32.49
CA THR A 294 8.59 17.11 -31.46
C THR A 294 7.43 16.15 -31.17
N THR A 295 7.06 15.30 -32.12
CA THR A 295 5.91 14.39 -32.00
C THR A 295 6.28 13.16 -31.19
N ALA A 296 7.45 12.56 -31.45
CA ALA A 296 7.95 11.46 -30.63
C ALA A 296 8.20 11.88 -29.18
N VAL A 297 8.70 13.11 -28.95
CA VAL A 297 8.87 13.65 -27.58
C VAL A 297 7.51 13.86 -26.90
N ALA A 298 6.53 14.47 -27.59
CA ALA A 298 5.19 14.66 -27.06
C ALA A 298 4.53 13.34 -26.64
N ASN A 299 4.66 12.29 -27.45
CA ASN A 299 4.12 10.97 -27.11
C ASN A 299 4.80 10.36 -25.89
N ARG A 300 6.14 10.42 -25.80
CA ARG A 300 6.87 9.93 -24.62
C ARG A 300 6.51 10.68 -23.34
N TRP A 301 6.32 12.00 -23.43
CA TRP A 301 5.86 12.78 -22.27
C TRP A 301 4.41 12.43 -21.89
N SER A 302 3.52 12.20 -22.85
CA SER A 302 2.17 11.69 -22.57
C SER A 302 2.20 10.30 -21.93
N GLU A 303 3.08 9.39 -22.38
CA GLU A 303 3.32 8.08 -21.76
C GLU A 303 3.81 8.21 -20.33
N SER A 304 4.81 9.07 -20.09
CA SER A 304 5.33 9.33 -18.74
C SER A 304 4.24 9.85 -17.80
N ILE A 305 3.45 10.84 -18.22
CA ILE A 305 2.34 11.38 -17.42
C ILE A 305 1.26 10.32 -17.17
N ALA A 306 0.92 9.51 -18.17
CA ALA A 306 -0.06 8.44 -18.02
C ALA A 306 0.39 7.39 -17.00
N ASN A 307 1.65 6.94 -17.10
CA ASN A 307 2.24 5.98 -16.18
C ASN A 307 2.33 6.55 -14.76
N MET A 308 2.75 7.81 -14.63
CA MET A 308 2.85 8.52 -13.37
C MET A 308 1.48 8.60 -12.68
N LEU A 309 0.45 9.04 -13.41
CA LEU A 309 -0.90 9.19 -12.87
C LEU A 309 -1.68 7.87 -12.80
N ARG A 310 -1.12 6.78 -13.32
CA ARG A 310 -1.74 5.45 -13.43
C ARG A 310 -3.07 5.47 -14.19
N VAL A 311 -3.14 6.29 -15.22
CA VAL A 311 -4.31 6.39 -16.12
C VAL A 311 -3.97 5.87 -17.50
N SER A 312 -4.99 5.53 -18.28
CA SER A 312 -4.80 5.11 -19.67
C SER A 312 -4.17 6.24 -20.50
N ILE A 313 -3.13 5.93 -21.29
CA ILE A 313 -2.55 6.90 -22.22
C ILE A 313 -3.56 7.45 -23.22
N TYR A 314 -4.60 6.67 -23.55
CA TYR A 314 -5.64 7.12 -24.46
C TYR A 314 -6.46 8.30 -23.93
N ARG A 315 -6.34 8.60 -22.62
CA ARG A 315 -6.89 9.82 -22.01
C ARG A 315 -6.22 11.08 -22.52
N PHE A 316 -5.01 11.00 -23.06
CA PHE A 316 -4.25 12.15 -23.55
C PHE A 316 -4.32 12.22 -25.09
N LYS A 317 -4.82 13.35 -25.62
CA LYS A 317 -4.95 13.63 -27.05
C LYS A 317 -4.35 14.99 -27.39
N ASN A 318 -4.11 15.22 -28.69
CA ASN A 318 -3.64 16.50 -29.21
C ASN A 318 -2.36 17.03 -28.52
N ALA A 319 -1.48 16.12 -28.11
CA ALA A 319 -0.21 16.42 -27.48
C ALA A 319 0.69 17.20 -28.46
N ARG A 320 1.12 18.41 -28.08
CA ARG A 320 1.93 19.30 -28.93
C ARG A 320 2.94 20.09 -28.12
N ILE A 321 4.17 20.19 -28.61
CA ILE A 321 5.23 21.00 -28.01
C ILE A 321 5.44 22.25 -28.88
N PHE A 322 5.39 23.42 -28.27
CA PHE A 322 5.62 24.72 -28.91
C PHE A 322 7.01 25.27 -28.57
N LEU A 323 7.49 26.20 -29.39
CA LEU A 323 8.72 26.97 -29.14
C LEU A 323 8.65 27.62 -27.74
N GLY A 324 9.73 27.52 -26.96
CA GLY A 324 9.75 27.88 -25.54
C GLY A 324 9.42 26.72 -24.57
N ILE A 325 9.28 25.49 -25.09
CA ILE A 325 8.93 24.25 -24.37
C ILE A 325 7.62 24.38 -23.58
N ILE A 326 6.58 24.79 -24.31
CA ILE A 326 5.19 24.72 -23.84
C ILE A 326 4.61 23.42 -24.37
N PHE A 327 4.30 22.49 -23.49
CA PHE A 327 3.68 21.23 -23.81
C PHE A 327 2.18 21.28 -23.51
N ASN A 328 1.37 21.15 -24.55
CA ASN A 328 -0.08 21.12 -24.43
C ASN A 328 -0.59 19.72 -24.66
N LEU A 329 -1.57 19.30 -23.87
CA LEU A 329 -2.33 18.08 -24.11
C LEU A 329 -3.80 18.28 -23.73
N THR A 330 -4.66 17.45 -24.30
CA THR A 330 -6.08 17.37 -23.97
C THR A 330 -6.33 16.09 -23.18
N ILE A 331 -6.96 16.23 -22.02
CA ILE A 331 -7.47 15.15 -21.20
C ILE A 331 -8.93 14.89 -21.61
N THR A 332 -9.21 13.67 -22.06
CA THR A 332 -10.55 13.25 -22.47
C THR A 332 -11.41 12.82 -21.27
N LEU A 333 -12.70 12.67 -21.52
CA LEU A 333 -13.62 11.98 -20.62
C LEU A 333 -13.19 10.53 -20.39
N PRO A 334 -13.56 9.93 -19.25
CA PRO A 334 -13.30 8.51 -18.99
C PRO A 334 -14.02 7.63 -20.02
N PHE A 335 -13.37 6.53 -20.39
CA PHE A 335 -13.96 5.45 -21.16
C PHE A 335 -14.78 4.54 -20.24
N GLU A 336 -15.84 3.93 -20.79
CA GLU A 336 -16.74 3.06 -20.02
C GLU A 336 -16.02 1.87 -19.39
N GLU A 337 -14.97 1.37 -20.06
CA GLU A 337 -14.19 0.19 -19.67
C GLU A 337 -13.10 0.46 -18.62
N GLU A 338 -12.90 1.73 -18.21
CA GLU A 338 -11.91 2.06 -17.19
C GLU A 338 -12.34 1.59 -15.79
N THR A 339 -11.43 0.89 -15.10
CA THR A 339 -11.63 0.42 -13.72
C THR A 339 -11.83 1.55 -12.72
N THR A 340 -11.25 2.73 -13.00
CA THR A 340 -11.43 3.94 -12.19
C THR A 340 -11.71 5.11 -13.12
N GLN A 341 -12.98 5.52 -13.20
CA GLN A 341 -13.44 6.58 -14.10
C GLN A 341 -13.15 7.97 -13.54
N LEU A 342 -11.87 8.36 -13.51
CA LEU A 342 -11.47 9.70 -13.11
C LEU A 342 -11.96 10.74 -14.12
N SER A 343 -12.49 11.86 -13.63
CA SER A 343 -12.91 12.97 -14.49
C SER A 343 -11.68 13.68 -15.10
N ALA A 344 -11.85 14.35 -16.24
CA ALA A 344 -10.76 15.13 -16.82
C ALA A 344 -10.33 16.29 -15.91
N GLU A 345 -11.28 16.86 -15.15
CA GLU A 345 -11.02 17.84 -14.10
C GLU A 345 -10.10 17.26 -13.01
N GLU A 346 -10.40 16.07 -12.53
CA GLU A 346 -9.62 15.42 -11.47
C GLU A 346 -8.20 15.13 -11.91
N ILE A 347 -8.01 14.59 -13.13
CA ILE A 347 -6.67 14.37 -13.70
C ILE A 347 -5.91 15.70 -13.86
N ALA A 348 -6.58 16.78 -14.27
CA ALA A 348 -5.93 18.09 -14.39
C ALA A 348 -5.46 18.63 -13.02
N LEU A 349 -6.27 18.46 -11.97
CA LEU A 349 -5.87 18.81 -10.61
C LEU A 349 -4.72 17.92 -10.11
N MET A 350 -4.71 16.62 -10.42
CA MET A 350 -3.60 15.73 -10.10
C MET A 350 -2.30 16.20 -10.77
N MET A 351 -2.34 16.60 -12.05
CA MET A 351 -1.19 17.19 -12.75
C MET A 351 -0.72 18.48 -12.09
N MET A 352 -1.64 19.34 -11.68
CA MET A 352 -1.34 20.58 -10.97
C MET A 352 -0.59 20.31 -9.65
N GLU A 353 -1.07 19.35 -8.87
CA GLU A 353 -0.40 18.92 -7.64
C GLU A 353 1.00 18.34 -7.95
N CYS A 354 1.13 17.46 -8.94
CA CYS A 354 2.42 16.87 -9.33
C CYS A 354 3.46 17.95 -9.67
N SER A 355 3.03 19.05 -10.32
CA SER A 355 3.93 20.16 -10.65
C SER A 355 4.41 20.92 -9.40
N THR A 356 3.54 21.05 -8.39
CA THR A 356 3.84 21.73 -7.13
C THR A 356 4.89 20.96 -6.33
N TYR A 357 4.82 19.63 -6.37
CA TYR A 357 5.75 18.75 -5.65
C TYR A 357 6.94 18.28 -6.50
N GLN A 358 7.08 18.77 -7.74
CA GLN A 358 8.15 18.39 -8.66
C GLN A 358 8.20 16.88 -8.93
N GLU A 359 7.02 16.26 -9.13
CA GLU A 359 6.85 14.81 -9.31
C GLU A 359 6.87 14.37 -10.78
N PHE A 360 6.86 15.31 -11.74
CA PHE A 360 6.93 15.01 -13.16
C PHE A 360 8.25 14.34 -13.55
N ASP A 361 8.15 13.24 -14.30
CA ASP A 361 9.28 12.49 -14.83
C ASP A 361 9.40 12.69 -16.35
N LEU A 362 9.52 13.95 -16.76
CA LEU A 362 9.69 14.31 -18.17
C LEU A 362 11.18 14.34 -18.50
N GLU A 363 11.59 13.56 -19.49
CA GLU A 363 13.01 13.50 -19.90
C GLU A 363 13.26 14.22 -21.23
N SER A 364 14.44 14.79 -21.36
CA SER A 364 14.97 15.27 -22.64
C SER A 364 15.31 14.11 -23.57
N ASN A 365 15.61 14.41 -24.84
CA ASN A 365 16.16 13.41 -25.77
C ASN A 365 17.47 12.75 -25.30
N GLN A 366 18.14 13.35 -24.32
CA GLN A 366 19.41 12.88 -23.77
C GLN A 366 19.22 12.16 -22.42
N GLY A 367 17.97 11.98 -21.96
CA GLY A 367 17.65 11.32 -20.69
C GLY A 367 17.78 12.24 -19.47
N GLU A 368 17.86 13.57 -19.66
CA GLU A 368 17.90 14.51 -18.54
C GLU A 368 16.50 14.83 -18.03
N ILE A 369 16.26 14.73 -16.72
CA ILE A 369 15.00 15.13 -16.09
C ILE A 369 14.77 16.64 -16.27
N LEU A 370 13.57 16.98 -16.72
CA LEU A 370 13.18 18.34 -17.07
C LEU A 370 12.41 19.01 -15.92
N PRO A 371 12.80 20.23 -15.52
CA PRO A 371 12.07 20.98 -14.51
C PRO A 371 10.76 21.53 -15.10
N VAL A 372 9.64 21.02 -14.62
CA VAL A 372 8.29 21.52 -14.91
C VAL A 372 7.99 22.69 -13.99
N GLN A 373 7.53 23.81 -14.54
CA GLN A 373 7.03 24.93 -13.75
C GLN A 373 5.70 24.58 -13.08
N PRO A 374 5.38 25.15 -11.90
CA PRO A 374 4.09 24.97 -11.27
C PRO A 374 2.95 25.33 -12.23
N ILE A 375 2.10 24.35 -12.51
CA ILE A 375 0.85 24.52 -13.26
C ILE A 375 -0.12 25.24 -12.34
N THR A 376 -0.84 26.22 -12.88
CA THR A 376 -1.87 26.98 -12.16
C THR A 376 -3.24 26.78 -12.82
N SER A 377 -4.29 27.32 -12.21
CA SER A 377 -5.63 27.30 -12.81
C SER A 377 -5.69 27.99 -14.18
N ASN A 378 -4.80 28.95 -14.45
CA ASN A 378 -4.75 29.64 -15.75
C ASN A 378 -4.19 28.75 -16.87
N ASP A 379 -3.47 27.69 -16.51
CA ASP A 379 -2.87 26.74 -17.44
C ASP A 379 -3.83 25.59 -17.78
N ILE A 380 -5.00 25.55 -17.13
CA ILE A 380 -6.04 24.54 -17.33
C ILE A 380 -7.23 25.21 -17.99
N VAL A 381 -7.56 24.77 -19.21
CA VAL A 381 -8.70 25.28 -19.99
C VAL A 381 -9.78 24.22 -20.04
N GLU A 382 -10.99 24.58 -19.61
CA GLU A 382 -12.19 23.76 -19.78
C GLU A 382 -12.59 23.69 -21.25
N LEU A 383 -12.85 22.47 -21.75
CA LEU A 383 -13.28 22.24 -23.13
C LEU A 383 -14.74 21.82 -23.13
N ILE A 384 -15.60 22.79 -23.42
CA ILE A 384 -17.05 22.59 -23.53
C ILE A 384 -17.39 22.20 -24.96
N VAL A 385 -18.20 21.15 -25.12
CA VAL A 385 -18.70 20.76 -26.44
C VAL A 385 -19.63 21.85 -26.97
N ASP A 386 -19.30 22.41 -28.14
CA ASP A 386 -20.17 23.35 -28.84
C ASP A 386 -21.43 22.63 -29.35
N ARG A 387 -22.50 22.67 -28.55
CA ARG A 387 -23.82 22.13 -28.91
C ARG A 387 -24.54 22.97 -29.97
N GLY A 388 -24.06 24.17 -30.29
CA GLY A 388 -24.66 25.07 -31.29
C GLY A 388 -24.31 24.70 -32.73
N ARG A 389 -23.10 24.18 -32.98
CA ARG A 389 -22.66 23.78 -34.32
C ARG A 389 -23.20 22.43 -34.79
N SER A 390 -23.45 21.49 -33.88
CA SER A 390 -24.02 20.17 -34.23
C SER A 390 -25.46 20.29 -34.72
N GLN A 391 -26.26 21.18 -34.14
CA GLN A 391 -27.62 21.47 -34.64
C GLN A 391 -27.60 22.14 -36.01
N GLY A 392 -26.65 23.04 -36.26
CA GLY A 392 -26.47 23.67 -37.57
C GLY A 392 -26.03 22.69 -38.65
N LEU A 393 -25.12 21.76 -38.34
CA LEU A 393 -24.67 20.73 -39.28
C LEU A 393 -25.76 19.69 -39.56
N ASP A 394 -26.53 19.29 -38.56
CA ASP A 394 -27.69 18.41 -38.74
C ASP A 394 -28.80 19.09 -39.54
N ALA A 395 -29.04 20.40 -39.33
CA ALA A 395 -29.98 21.17 -40.13
C ALA A 395 -29.51 21.31 -41.60
N LEU A 396 -28.20 21.51 -41.81
CA LEU A 396 -27.59 21.59 -43.14
C LEU A 396 -27.60 20.23 -43.87
N LEU A 397 -27.33 19.14 -43.16
CA LEU A 397 -27.42 17.79 -43.70
C LEU A 397 -28.86 17.38 -44.00
N ARG A 398 -29.84 17.82 -43.18
CA ARG A 398 -31.27 17.64 -43.48
C ARG A 398 -31.71 18.47 -44.68
N SER A 399 -31.25 19.72 -44.84
CA SER A 399 -31.60 20.55 -46.00
C SER A 399 -30.94 20.05 -47.29
N LEU A 400 -29.71 19.55 -47.23
CA LEU A 400 -29.03 18.91 -48.35
C LEU A 400 -29.69 17.59 -48.76
N ARG A 401 -30.23 16.81 -47.80
CA ARG A 401 -31.02 15.60 -48.11
C ARG A 401 -32.40 15.92 -48.70
N ALA A 402 -33.03 17.01 -48.27
CA ALA A 402 -34.33 17.44 -48.80
C ALA A 402 -34.25 17.95 -50.26
N ASN A 403 -33.10 18.50 -50.68
CA ASN A 403 -32.91 19.06 -52.03
C ASN A 403 -32.45 18.04 -53.08
N VAL A 404 -32.23 16.77 -52.73
CA VAL A 404 -31.76 15.72 -53.68
C VAL A 404 -32.89 14.80 -54.16
N PHE A 405 -34.12 14.94 -53.64
CA PHE A 405 -35.27 14.13 -54.09
C PHE A 405 -36.52 14.99 -54.36
N THR A 406 -36.53 15.70 -55.48
CA THR A 406 -37.77 16.05 -56.19
C THR A 406 -37.64 15.65 -57.65
N PRO A 407 -38.06 14.43 -58.04
CA PRO A 407 -38.21 14.10 -59.45
C PRO A 407 -39.46 14.80 -59.97
N THR A 408 -39.27 15.89 -60.71
CA THR A 408 -40.30 16.49 -61.55
C THR A 408 -40.59 15.52 -62.69
N VAL A 409 -41.64 14.70 -62.54
CA VAL A 409 -42.18 13.89 -63.64
C VAL A 409 -43.12 14.77 -64.46
N THR A 410 -42.63 15.28 -65.57
CA THR A 410 -43.47 15.82 -66.66
C THR A 410 -44.02 14.65 -67.48
N MET A 411 -45.29 14.28 -67.26
CA MET A 411 -45.99 13.36 -68.15
C MET A 411 -46.31 14.06 -69.48
N GLY A 412 -45.60 13.67 -70.54
CA GLY A 412 -45.96 13.98 -71.91
C GLY A 412 -47.20 13.20 -72.34
N LYS A 413 -48.19 13.89 -72.90
CA LYS A 413 -49.34 13.29 -73.58
C LYS A 413 -48.85 12.56 -74.84
N SER A 414 -49.08 11.26 -74.92
CA SER A 414 -49.12 10.50 -76.19
C SER A 414 -50.57 10.18 -76.52
N GLY A 415 -51.03 10.67 -77.67
CA GLY A 415 -52.29 10.22 -78.28
C GLY A 415 -52.14 8.91 -79.05
N SER A 416 -53.29 8.40 -79.50
CA SER A 416 -53.59 7.14 -80.23
C SER A 416 -53.86 5.95 -79.29
N CYS A 417 -55.08 5.42 -79.12
CA CYS A 417 -56.36 5.56 -79.83
C CYS A 417 -57.48 6.09 -78.92
#